data_AF-A0A940U7T8-F1
#
_entry.id   AF-A0A940U7T8-F1
#
_cell.length_a   1.000
_cell.length_b   1.000
_cell.length_c   1.000
_cell.angle_alpha   90.00
_cell.angle_beta   90.00
_cell.angle_gamma   90.00
#
_symmetry.space_group_name_H-M   'P 1'
#
loop_
_entity.id
_entity.type
_entity.pdbx_description
1 polymer ?
#
loop_
_entity_poly.entity_id
_entity_poly.type
_entity_poly.pdbx_seq_one_letter_code
_entity_poly.pdbx_strand_id
1 'polypeptide(L)'
;AKFSLKRYTITAIAGANGSITPAGSVIAYYGESKTFTITPAKGYVISDVKVDGVSVGASSTFVFRNVKANHKIEATFTTPTQWIQNR
;
A
#
# COMPACT_ATOMS: atom_id res chain seq x y z
N ALA A 1 21.15 28.77 -10.54
CA ALA A 1 20.61 27.46 -10.98
C ALA A 1 19.34 27.16 -10.18
N LYS A 2 18.23 26.80 -10.84
CA LYS A 2 17.02 26.31 -10.15
C LYS A 2 17.17 24.80 -9.98
N PHE A 3 17.38 24.34 -8.74
CA PHE A 3 17.30 22.93 -8.42
C PHE A 3 15.82 22.58 -8.26
N SER A 4 15.15 22.24 -9.36
CA SER A 4 13.79 21.72 -9.30
C SER A 4 13.87 20.26 -8.84
N LEU A 5 13.50 19.99 -7.58
CA LEU A 5 13.34 18.62 -7.12
C LEU A 5 12.27 17.94 -7.98
N LYS A 6 12.66 16.88 -8.68
CA LYS A 6 11.71 16.05 -9.40
C LYS A 6 10.82 15.34 -8.38
N ARG A 7 9.51 15.47 -8.54
CA ARG A 7 8.49 14.91 -7.64
C ARG A 7 7.66 13.88 -8.39
N TYR A 8 7.26 12.84 -7.66
CA TYR A 8 6.42 11.77 -8.14
C TYR A 8 5.20 11.62 -7.23
N THR A 9 4.12 11.10 -7.80
CA THR A 9 2.89 10.83 -7.08
C THR A 9 2.77 9.34 -6.83
N ILE A 10 2.58 8.98 -5.57
CA ILE A 10 2.22 7.64 -5.14
C ILE A 10 0.74 7.66 -4.78
N THR A 11 -0.08 6.92 -5.53
CA THR A 11 -1.51 6.79 -5.25
C THR A 11 -1.75 5.59 -4.35
N ALA A 12 -2.18 5.82 -3.13
CA ALA A 12 -2.49 4.79 -2.14
C ALA A 12 -4.00 4.60 -1.99
N ILE A 13 -4.47 3.38 -2.27
CA ILE A 13 -5.88 3.01 -2.23
C ILE A 13 -6.04 1.82 -1.28
N ALA A 14 -6.98 1.94 -0.35
CA ALA A 14 -7.42 0.82 0.47
C ALA A 14 -8.80 0.38 -0.02
N GLY A 15 -8.98 -0.93 -0.18
CA GLY A 15 -10.28 -1.55 -0.36
C GLY A 15 -11.14 -1.44 0.90
N ALA A 16 -12.39 -1.88 0.79
CA ALA A 16 -13.30 -1.93 1.93
C ALA A 16 -12.73 -2.78 3.08
N ASN A 17 -13.11 -2.46 4.31
CA ASN A 17 -12.74 -3.20 5.52
C ASN A 17 -11.25 -3.15 5.90
N GLY A 18 -10.57 -2.07 5.52
CA GLY A 18 -9.26 -1.71 6.05
C GLY A 18 -8.87 -0.30 5.62
N SER A 19 -7.63 0.08 5.94
CA SER A 19 -7.09 1.40 5.61
C SER A 19 -5.61 1.30 5.22
N ILE A 20 -5.14 2.32 4.50
CA ILE A 20 -3.74 2.53 4.16
C ILE A 20 -3.34 3.93 4.60
N THR A 21 -2.20 4.08 5.27
CA THR A 21 -1.70 5.36 5.77
C THR A 21 -0.26 5.56 5.32
N PRO A 22 0.07 6.65 4.61
CA PRO A 22 -0.84 7.69 4.09
C PRO A 22 -1.75 7.19 2.95
N ALA A 23 -2.99 7.70 2.89
CA ALA A 23 -3.96 7.39 1.83
C ALA A 23 -3.99 8.48 0.73
N GLY A 24 -4.51 8.13 -0.45
CA GLY A 24 -4.73 9.07 -1.55
C GLY A 24 -3.44 9.40 -2.30
N SER A 25 -3.35 10.63 -2.80
CA SER A 25 -2.19 11.09 -3.58
C SER A 25 -1.07 11.60 -2.66
N VAL A 26 -0.01 10.81 -2.53
CA VAL A 26 1.16 11.11 -1.69
C VAL A 26 2.30 11.58 -2.58
N ILE A 27 2.88 12.74 -2.27
CA ILE A 27 4.03 13.27 -3.00
C ILE A 27 5.31 12.70 -2.41
N ALA A 28 6.14 12.12 -3.27
CA ALA A 28 7.49 11.66 -2.94
C ALA A 28 8.49 12.35 -3.87
N TYR A 29 9.60 12.82 -3.30
CA TYR A 29 10.67 13.42 -4.09
C TYR A 29 11.58 12.35 -4.71
N TYR A 30 12.30 12.73 -5.77
CA TYR A 30 13.25 11.85 -6.45
C TYR A 30 14.28 11.28 -5.46
N GLY A 31 14.35 9.96 -5.37
CA GLY A 31 15.25 9.26 -4.46
C GLY A 31 14.78 9.17 -3.01
N GLU A 32 13.65 9.80 -2.67
CA GLU A 32 13.04 9.69 -1.34
C GLU A 32 12.48 8.28 -1.12
N SER A 33 12.34 7.90 0.15
CA SER A 33 11.62 6.70 0.54
C SER A 33 10.33 7.06 1.28
N LYS A 34 9.23 6.35 0.98
CA LYS A 34 7.94 6.54 1.65
C LYS A 34 7.43 5.21 2.19
N THR A 35 7.02 5.24 3.46
CA THR A 35 6.44 4.09 4.15
C THR A 35 4.92 4.21 4.15
N PHE A 36 4.26 3.09 3.86
CA PHE A 36 2.82 2.92 3.89
C PHE A 36 2.49 1.79 4.86
N THR A 37 1.61 2.08 5.80
CA THR A 37 1.08 1.13 6.77
C THR A 37 -0.33 0.74 6.36
N ILE A 38 -0.61 -0.54 6.34
CA ILE A 38 -1.87 -1.14 5.92
C ILE A 38 -2.49 -1.80 7.14
N THR A 39 -3.64 -1.29 7.55
CA THR A 39 -4.32 -1.72 8.77
C THR A 39 -5.66 -2.36 8.39
N PRO A 40 -5.83 -3.68 8.54
CA PRO A 40 -7.13 -4.30 8.36
C PRO A 40 -8.11 -3.85 9.46
N ALA A 41 -9.40 -3.77 9.13
CA ALA A 41 -10.43 -3.53 10.13
C ALA A 41 -10.58 -4.75 11.06
N LYS A 42 -11.23 -4.54 12.21
CA LYS A 42 -11.45 -5.61 13.19
C LYS A 42 -12.23 -6.78 12.54
N GLY A 43 -11.67 -7.99 12.63
CA GLY A 43 -12.26 -9.20 12.05
C GLY A 43 -11.93 -9.43 10.58
N TYR A 44 -11.04 -8.62 9.99
CA TYR A 44 -10.52 -8.78 8.64
C TYR A 44 -9.01 -9.02 8.66
N VAL A 45 -8.51 -9.57 7.56
CA VAL A 45 -7.09 -9.74 7.28
C VAL A 45 -6.75 -9.13 5.92
N ILE A 46 -5.47 -8.82 5.72
CA ILE A 46 -4.98 -8.36 4.42
C ILE A 46 -5.05 -9.55 3.48
N SER A 47 -5.81 -9.41 2.39
CA SER A 47 -5.93 -10.45 1.36
C SER A 47 -4.72 -10.38 0.44
N ASP A 48 -4.48 -9.19 -0.11
CA ASP A 48 -3.38 -8.93 -1.03
C ASP A 48 -3.06 -7.43 -1.07
N VAL A 49 -1.80 -7.10 -1.31
CA VAL A 49 -1.32 -5.75 -1.58
C VAL A 49 -0.71 -5.76 -2.97
N LYS A 50 -1.15 -4.85 -3.83
CA LYS A 50 -0.62 -4.70 -5.18
C LYS A 50 0.13 -3.39 -5.30
N VAL A 51 1.30 -3.44 -5.92
CA VAL A 51 2.12 -2.29 -6.25
C VAL A 51 2.30 -2.25 -7.76
N ASP A 52 1.85 -1.17 -8.38
CA ASP A 52 1.84 -0.98 -9.84
C ASP A 52 1.16 -2.14 -10.59
N GLY A 53 0.12 -2.72 -9.98
CA GLY A 53 -0.63 -3.87 -10.50
C GLY A 53 -0.02 -5.25 -10.17
N VAL A 54 1.17 -5.30 -9.59
CA VAL A 54 1.86 -6.55 -9.20
C VAL A 54 1.58 -6.86 -7.73
N SER A 55 1.09 -8.06 -7.43
CA SER A 55 0.90 -8.52 -6.05
C SER A 55 2.25 -8.66 -5.35
N VAL A 56 2.37 -8.03 -4.18
CA VAL A 56 3.50 -8.18 -3.24
C VAL A 56 3.11 -9.04 -2.03
N GLY A 57 1.88 -9.56 -2.02
CA GLY A 57 1.32 -10.39 -0.96
C GLY A 57 0.69 -9.62 0.19
N ALA A 58 0.19 -10.36 1.18
CA ALA A 58 -0.47 -9.80 2.36
C ALA A 58 0.56 -9.20 3.34
N SER A 59 1.05 -8.00 3.04
CA SER A 59 1.97 -7.25 3.91
C SER A 59 1.25 -6.10 4.62
N SER A 60 1.45 -5.96 5.92
CA SER A 60 0.93 -4.82 6.72
C SER A 60 1.74 -3.54 6.55
N THR A 61 2.94 -3.63 5.97
CA THR A 61 3.78 -2.46 5.71
C THR A 61 4.43 -2.60 4.34
N PHE A 62 4.45 -1.51 3.58
CA PHE A 62 5.18 -1.41 2.33
C PHE A 62 6.03 -0.15 2.29
N VAL A 63 7.27 -0.26 1.80
CA VAL A 63 8.19 0.88 1.71
C VAL A 63 8.61 1.05 0.26
N PHE A 64 8.18 2.15 -0.36
CA PHE A 64 8.77 2.62 -1.60
C PHE A 64 10.14 3.18 -1.27
N ARG A 65 11.20 2.55 -1.78
CA ARG A 65 12.57 3.04 -1.64
C ARG A 65 13.01 3.66 -2.95
N ASN A 66 13.75 4.78 -2.86
CA ASN A 66 14.36 5.42 -4.01
C ASN A 66 13.34 5.72 -5.13
N VAL A 67 12.31 6.51 -4.81
CA VAL A 67 11.20 6.77 -5.74
C VAL A 67 11.71 7.50 -6.98
N LYS A 68 11.53 6.87 -8.14
CA LYS A 68 11.99 7.36 -9.45
C LYS A 68 10.87 7.47 -10.49
N ALA A 69 9.66 7.08 -10.14
CA ALA A 69 8.48 7.16 -11.00
C ALA A 69 7.23 7.33 -10.13
N ASN A 70 6.09 7.59 -10.78
CA ASN A 70 4.81 7.50 -10.12
C ASN A 70 4.52 6.04 -9.78
N HIS A 71 3.88 5.80 -8.65
CA HIS A 71 3.53 4.47 -8.21
C HIS A 71 2.07 4.40 -7.74
N LYS A 72 1.51 3.21 -7.71
CA LYS A 72 0.19 2.93 -7.17
C LYS A 72 0.27 1.76 -6.21
N ILE A 73 -0.26 1.92 -5.00
CA ILE A 73 -0.39 0.84 -4.01
C ILE A 73 -1.86 0.62 -3.69
N GLU A 74 -2.31 -0.62 -3.78
CA GLU A 74 -3.69 -1.04 -3.57
C GLU A 74 -3.72 -2.17 -2.54
N ALA A 75 -4.33 -1.92 -1.39
CA ALA A 75 -4.54 -2.95 -0.37
C ALA A 75 -5.96 -3.51 -0.46
N THR A 76 -6.10 -4.83 -0.40
CA THR A 76 -7.38 -5.52 -0.37
C THR A 76 -7.50 -6.35 0.90
N PHE A 77 -8.73 -6.45 1.43
CA PHE A 77 -9.00 -7.10 2.71
C PHE A 77 -10.08 -8.16 2.53
N THR A 78 -9.95 -9.26 3.27
CA THR A 78 -10.91 -10.35 3.29
C THR A 78 -11.18 -10.76 4.74
N THR A 79 -12.29 -11.43 4.98
CA THR A 79 -12.48 -12.11 6.26
C THR A 79 -11.45 -13.23 6.37
N PRO A 80 -10.87 -13.47 7.57
CA PRO A 80 -10.04 -14.64 7.78
C PRO A 80 -10.93 -15.84 7.50
N THR A 81 -10.54 -16.65 6.51
CA THR A 81 -11.19 -17.92 6.27
C THR A 81 -10.96 -18.75 7.52
N GLN A 82 -11.97 -18.83 8.38
CA GLN A 82 -11.92 -19.75 9.50
C GLN A 82 -11.89 -21.14 8.87
N TRP A 83 -10.77 -21.83 9.05
CA TRP A 83 -10.70 -23.26 8.83
C TRP A 83 -11.83 -23.86 9.67
N ILE A 84 -12.93 -24.25 9.01
CA ILE A 84 -13.89 -25.16 9.59
C ILE A 84 -13.09 -26.44 9.76
N GLN A 85 -12.61 -26.65 10.98
CA GLN A 85 -11.98 -27.87 11.42
C GLN A 85 -13.01 -28.98 11.17
N ASN A 86 -12.79 -29.76 10.12
CA ASN A 86 -13.62 -30.92 9.84
C ASN A 86 -13.47 -31.88 11.02
N ARG A 87 -14.61 -32.22 11.63
CA ARG A 87 -14.77 -33.08 12.80
C ARG A 87 -14.01 -34.40 12.69
#